data_AF-A0A497HX49-F1
#
_entry.id   AF-A0A497HX49-F1
#
_cell.length_a   1.000
_cell.length_b   1.000
_cell.length_c   1.000
_cell.angle_alpha   90.00
_cell.angle_beta   90.00
_cell.angle_gamma   90.00
#
_symmetry.space_group_name_H-M   'P 1'
#
loop_
_entity.id
_entity.type
_entity.pdbx_description
1 polymer ?
#
loop_
_entity_poly.entity_id
_entity_poly.type
_entity_poly.pdbx_seq_one_letter_code
_entity_poly.pdbx_strand_id
1 'polypeptide(L)'
;ACIICGRSFSKSIKKLQQASYPLVTKIKSLSGVRSYKDGKFYSLKEYFDNFCPMCYLVGIIEWTDKGIIYRTMPGEKSILFLPQSDNLLELRRFKETYHPLLNTNHRYHNIKVKRESEETENTYGSFSTLLCFYEKFFSYTKRNDKVRNSWAMIDIPFGPVKNIKLNNIEISSSILQIIKKLSEEKINIYKEIIESFLFFNDNPKGAPINWELTGEIRENISEAILTDNFRFFAKNLLPRKGGHVGVYLRDVMQKDVKKNLEELIYLWRLKNMGLNEKQLETIKSAGRTIAAASKSHRSLLYKLDKVKDKTDLLDALRQISRRIAGLKPEEKKKYKGFIYSPALEDIVSLIEQHERDEKFIEDLKNILIIFSCVEFSRIEYLEEKKEGEENE
;
A
#
# COMPACT_ATOMS: atom_id res chain seq x y z
N ALA A 1 20.68 40.74 1.31
CA ALA A 1 19.28 40.34 1.57
C ALA A 1 19.22 38.83 1.78
N CYS A 2 18.31 38.34 2.62
CA CYS A 2 18.12 36.92 2.87
C CYS A 2 17.56 36.21 1.63
N ILE A 3 18.13 35.06 1.23
CA ILE A 3 17.64 34.30 0.06
C ILE A 3 16.22 33.72 0.26
N ILE A 4 15.78 33.52 1.50
CA ILE A 4 14.45 32.97 1.80
C ILE A 4 13.41 34.07 1.99
N CYS A 5 13.67 35.05 2.84
CA CYS A 5 12.68 36.05 3.23
C CYS A 5 12.92 37.46 2.67
N GLY A 6 13.98 37.67 1.88
CA GLY A 6 14.33 38.98 1.30
C GLY A 6 14.84 40.04 2.29
N ARG A 7 14.71 39.84 3.61
CA ARG A 7 15.09 40.82 4.63
C ARG A 7 16.59 41.15 4.60
N SER A 8 16.93 42.43 4.80
CA SER A 8 18.29 42.85 5.10
C SER A 8 18.70 42.40 6.50
N PHE A 9 19.95 42.00 6.68
CA PHE A 9 20.49 41.60 7.97
C PHE A 9 21.97 41.97 8.06
N SER A 10 22.41 42.41 9.24
CA SER A 10 23.63 43.20 9.43
C SER A 10 24.92 42.37 9.52
N LYS A 11 24.84 41.08 9.83
CA LYS A 11 26.00 40.17 9.92
C LYS A 11 25.72 38.88 9.18
N SER A 12 26.56 38.52 8.21
CA SER A 12 26.63 37.13 7.75
C SER A 12 27.13 36.30 8.93
N ILE A 13 26.33 35.33 9.38
CA ILE A 13 26.83 34.38 10.36
C ILE A 13 27.70 33.40 9.58
N LYS A 14 29.02 33.64 9.61
CA LYS A 14 30.01 32.74 9.02
C LYS A 14 29.79 31.35 9.61
N LYS A 15 29.64 30.35 8.75
CA LYS A 15 29.51 28.94 9.15
C LYS A 15 28.30 28.67 10.06
N LEU A 16 27.10 29.17 9.71
CA LEU A 16 25.89 28.46 10.14
C LEU A 16 25.99 27.04 9.58
N GLN A 17 26.53 26.13 10.38
CA GLN A 17 26.56 24.71 10.10
C GLN A 17 25.11 24.28 10.12
N GLN A 18 24.49 24.19 8.94
CA GLN A 18 23.38 23.30 8.58
C GLN A 18 22.51 22.67 9.70
N ALA A 19 22.16 23.37 10.80
CA ALA A 19 21.15 22.86 11.74
C ALA A 19 19.75 22.88 11.10
N SER A 20 19.68 23.43 9.88
CA SER A 20 18.56 23.44 8.95
C SER A 20 18.76 22.51 7.73
N TYR A 21 19.79 21.64 7.73
CA TYR A 21 20.10 20.75 6.61
C TYR A 21 20.56 19.37 7.11
N PRO A 22 19.70 18.34 7.13
CA PRO A 22 20.17 16.97 6.99
C PRO A 22 20.73 16.71 5.57
N LEU A 23 20.57 17.63 4.60
CA LEU A 23 20.57 17.28 3.19
C LEU A 23 21.86 17.59 2.42
N VAL A 24 23.02 17.03 2.76
CA VAL A 24 24.16 17.04 1.82
C VAL A 24 23.97 15.97 0.75
N THR A 25 23.13 16.24 -0.27
CA THR A 25 22.84 15.27 -1.36
C THR A 25 23.49 15.65 -2.69
N LYS A 26 23.97 14.64 -3.44
CA LYS A 26 24.43 14.79 -4.83
C LYS A 26 23.27 14.69 -5.85
N ILE A 27 22.02 14.64 -5.40
CA ILE A 27 20.86 14.27 -6.22
C ILE A 27 20.28 15.50 -6.93
N LYS A 28 20.03 15.35 -8.24
CA LYS A 28 19.66 16.45 -9.16
C LYS A 28 18.44 17.24 -8.70
N SER A 29 17.40 16.57 -8.17
CA SER A 29 16.14 17.15 -7.69
C SER A 29 16.29 18.09 -6.48
N LEU A 30 17.37 17.93 -5.70
CA LEU A 30 17.72 18.83 -4.59
C LEU A 30 18.97 19.69 -4.89
N SER A 31 19.61 19.46 -6.04
CA SER A 31 20.85 20.13 -6.47
C SER A 31 20.64 21.47 -7.18
N GLY A 32 19.40 21.84 -7.50
CA GLY A 32 19.07 23.09 -8.20
C GLY A 32 19.57 24.36 -7.49
N VAL A 33 19.97 24.23 -6.22
CA VAL A 33 20.53 25.32 -5.41
C VAL A 33 22.07 25.26 -5.28
N ARG A 34 22.75 24.24 -5.84
CA ARG A 34 24.12 23.85 -5.40
C ARG A 34 25.30 24.19 -6.32
N SER A 35 25.08 24.52 -7.59
CA SER A 35 26.20 24.72 -8.51
C SER A 35 26.27 26.18 -8.96
N TYR A 36 27.42 26.81 -8.69
CA TYR A 36 27.81 28.04 -9.37
C TYR A 36 28.97 27.75 -10.30
N LYS A 37 29.05 28.50 -11.40
CA LYS A 37 30.12 28.39 -12.36
C LYS A 37 31.34 29.13 -11.79
N ASP A 38 32.43 28.41 -11.56
CA ASP A 38 33.70 28.96 -11.13
C ASP A 38 34.73 28.73 -12.25
N GLY A 39 34.87 29.72 -13.12
CA GLY A 39 35.65 29.60 -14.35
C GLY A 39 35.13 28.49 -15.28
N LYS A 40 35.96 27.47 -15.54
CA LYS A 40 35.66 26.34 -16.45
C LYS A 40 34.96 25.15 -15.78
N PHE A 41 34.82 25.16 -14.46
CA PHE A 41 34.25 24.04 -13.70
C PHE A 41 33.02 24.47 -12.89
N TYR A 42 32.17 23.49 -12.55
CA TYR A 42 31.05 23.70 -11.64
C TYR A 42 31.50 23.33 -10.22
N SER A 43 31.44 24.28 -9.29
CA SER A 43 31.80 24.10 -7.89
C SER A 43 30.55 24.02 -7.00
N LEU A 44 30.61 23.20 -5.94
CA LEU A 44 29.55 23.08 -4.94
C LEU A 44 29.58 24.28 -3.99
N LYS A 45 28.45 24.99 -3.85
CA LYS A 45 28.29 25.98 -2.78
C LYS A 45 27.78 25.29 -1.52
N GLU A 46 28.69 24.97 -0.59
CA GLU A 46 28.34 24.30 0.68
C GLU A 46 27.65 25.24 1.68
N TYR A 47 27.81 26.56 1.53
CA TYR A 47 27.33 27.57 2.48
C TYR A 47 26.66 28.77 1.78
N PHE A 48 25.47 29.14 2.23
CA PHE A 48 24.83 30.41 1.85
C PHE A 48 25.18 31.49 2.88
N ASP A 49 26.08 32.39 2.50
CA ASP A 49 26.44 33.54 3.34
C ASP A 49 25.31 34.57 3.48
N ASN A 50 24.24 34.40 2.69
CA ASN A 50 23.08 35.26 2.60
C ASN A 50 21.82 34.64 3.26
N PHE A 51 21.97 33.80 4.29
CA PHE A 51 20.87 33.26 5.10
C PHE A 51 20.72 34.04 6.41
N CYS A 52 19.51 34.52 6.76
CA CYS A 52 19.34 35.31 7.98
C CYS A 52 19.12 34.42 9.22
N PRO A 53 19.51 34.89 10.42
CA PRO A 53 19.36 34.11 11.66
C PRO A 53 17.90 33.71 11.94
N MET A 54 16.94 34.56 11.57
CA MET A 54 15.52 34.28 11.78
C MET A 54 15.02 33.11 10.92
N CYS A 55 15.35 33.08 9.62
CA CYS A 55 15.01 31.95 8.75
C CYS A 55 15.71 30.67 9.18
N TYR A 56 16.90 30.78 9.80
CA TYR A 56 17.63 29.64 10.36
C TYR A 56 16.94 29.06 11.58
N LEU A 57 16.54 29.92 12.51
CA LEU A 57 15.75 29.52 13.66
C LEU A 57 14.40 28.93 13.24
N VAL A 58 13.70 29.54 12.28
CA VAL A 58 12.44 28.99 11.73
C VAL A 58 12.66 27.60 11.15
N GLY A 59 13.73 27.40 10.36
CA GLY A 59 14.07 26.09 9.81
C GLY A 59 14.37 25.03 10.88
N ILE A 60 15.04 25.40 11.97
CA ILE A 60 15.28 24.51 13.12
C ILE A 60 13.98 24.19 13.85
N ILE A 61 13.12 25.21 14.07
CA ILE A 61 11.84 25.03 14.77
C ILE A 61 10.91 24.11 13.97
N GLU A 62 10.95 24.13 12.63
CA GLU A 62 10.18 23.19 11.82
C GLU A 62 10.58 21.73 12.13
N TRP A 63 11.85 21.44 12.43
CA TRP A 63 12.28 20.09 12.89
C TRP A 63 11.73 19.71 14.27
N THR A 64 11.27 20.69 15.05
CA THR A 64 10.58 20.46 16.33
C THR A 64 9.06 20.43 16.19
N ASP A 65 8.55 20.50 14.96
CA ASP A 65 7.11 20.45 14.70
C ASP A 65 6.54 19.08 15.08
N LYS A 66 5.66 19.11 16.08
CA LYS A 66 4.95 17.95 16.61
C LYS A 66 3.94 17.35 15.60
N GLY A 67 3.64 18.08 14.51
CA GLY A 67 2.81 17.66 13.39
C GLY A 67 3.57 16.92 12.28
N ILE A 68 4.87 16.68 12.40
CA ILE A 68 5.62 15.86 11.43
C ILE A 68 5.28 14.39 11.63
N ILE A 69 4.81 13.73 10.58
CA ILE A 69 4.65 12.27 10.57
C ILE A 69 5.99 11.65 10.16
N TYR A 70 6.41 10.58 10.83
CA TYR A 70 7.65 9.89 10.50
C TYR A 70 7.60 8.39 10.71
N ARG A 71 8.46 7.70 9.97
CA ARG A 71 8.77 6.27 10.13
C ARG A 71 10.27 6.05 9.95
N THR A 72 10.93 5.53 10.97
CA THR A 72 12.34 5.12 10.96
C THR A 72 12.41 3.61 10.97
N MET A 73 13.08 3.05 9.96
CA MET A 73 13.51 1.65 9.89
C MET A 73 14.99 1.60 10.30
N PRO A 74 15.30 1.17 11.53
CA PRO A 74 16.67 1.17 12.03
C PRO A 74 17.62 0.40 11.11
N GLY A 75 18.77 0.99 10.79
CA GLY A 75 19.75 0.40 9.88
C GLY A 75 19.51 0.68 8.39
N GLU A 76 18.34 1.19 8.01
CA GLU A 76 17.99 1.45 6.60
C GLU A 76 17.80 2.95 6.33
N LYS A 77 16.65 3.51 6.73
CA LYS A 77 16.27 4.90 6.46
C LYS A 77 15.18 5.40 7.41
N SER A 78 15.08 6.70 7.55
CA SER A 78 13.96 7.44 8.11
C SER A 78 13.17 8.12 7.00
N ILE A 79 11.85 8.08 7.10
CA ILE A 79 10.92 8.66 6.15
C ILE A 79 10.15 9.75 6.90
N LEU A 80 10.09 10.94 6.32
CA LEU A 80 9.27 12.05 6.81
C LEU A 80 8.18 12.37 5.80
N PHE A 81 6.99 12.68 6.29
CA PHE A 81 5.85 13.04 5.45
C PHE A 81 5.47 14.49 5.70
N LEU A 82 5.56 15.30 4.64
CA LEU A 82 5.24 16.71 4.66
C LEU A 82 4.02 16.96 3.76
N PRO A 83 2.86 17.38 4.31
CA PRO A 83 1.71 17.70 3.48
C PRO A 83 2.01 18.94 2.65
N GLN A 84 1.73 18.88 1.35
CA GLN A 84 1.97 20.01 0.46
C GLN A 84 0.85 21.05 0.62
N SER A 85 1.24 22.32 0.71
CA SER A 85 0.32 23.45 0.84
C SER A 85 1.00 24.72 0.34
N ASP A 86 0.30 25.49 -0.49
CA ASP A 86 0.77 26.79 -0.96
C ASP A 86 0.64 27.89 0.11
N ASN A 87 -0.05 27.58 1.22
CA ASN A 87 -0.31 28.51 2.30
C ASN A 87 0.10 27.91 3.66
N LEU A 88 1.02 28.59 4.37
CA LEU A 88 1.51 28.17 5.69
C LEU A 88 0.43 28.19 6.78
N LEU A 89 -0.53 29.12 6.71
CA LEU A 89 -1.64 29.16 7.67
C LEU A 89 -2.56 27.96 7.47
N GLU A 90 -2.83 27.59 6.22
CA GLU A 90 -3.63 26.38 5.96
C GLU A 90 -2.86 25.10 6.30
N LEU A 91 -1.55 25.07 6.08
CA LEU A 91 -0.68 23.96 6.49
C LEU A 91 -0.75 23.76 8.00
N ARG A 92 -0.58 24.85 8.76
CA ARG A 92 -0.68 24.83 10.22
C ARG A 92 -2.04 24.33 10.68
N ARG A 93 -3.14 24.87 10.12
CA ARG A 93 -4.50 24.43 10.45
C ARG A 93 -4.69 22.94 10.18
N PHE A 94 -4.20 22.46 9.04
CA PHE A 94 -4.26 21.03 8.71
C PHE A 94 -3.46 20.20 9.73
N LYS A 95 -2.22 20.57 10.05
CA LYS A 95 -1.39 19.89 11.06
C LYS A 95 -2.06 19.84 12.43
N GLU A 96 -2.72 20.92 12.85
CA GLU A 96 -3.46 20.99 14.11
C GLU A 96 -4.63 19.98 14.17
N THR A 97 -5.27 19.65 13.04
CA THR A 97 -6.37 18.66 13.02
C THR A 97 -5.93 17.25 13.37
N TYR A 98 -4.72 16.85 12.99
CA TYR A 98 -4.23 15.48 13.17
C TYR A 98 -3.15 15.34 14.23
N HIS A 99 -2.65 16.43 14.81
CA HIS A 99 -1.67 16.37 15.89
C HIS A 99 -2.08 15.40 17.04
N PRO A 100 -3.36 15.35 17.49
CA PRO A 100 -3.77 14.38 18.51
C PRO A 100 -3.62 12.91 18.12
N LEU A 101 -3.40 12.61 16.84
CA LEU A 101 -3.17 11.26 16.31
C LEU A 101 -1.70 10.86 16.37
N LEU A 102 -0.81 11.76 16.80
CA LEU A 102 0.63 11.55 16.80
C LEU A 102 1.19 11.43 18.22
N ASN A 103 2.03 10.41 18.46
CA ASN A 103 2.88 10.29 19.64
C ASN A 103 4.29 10.82 19.32
N THR A 104 4.59 12.03 19.79
CA THR A 104 5.88 12.69 19.57
C THR A 104 7.03 12.10 20.37
N ASN A 105 6.76 11.21 21.33
CA ASN A 105 7.77 10.62 22.21
C ASN A 105 8.26 9.26 21.68
N HIS A 106 7.56 8.64 20.73
CA HIS A 106 7.92 7.33 20.23
C HIS A 106 9.06 7.41 19.20
N ARG A 107 10.13 6.64 19.42
CA ARG A 107 11.41 6.84 18.71
C ARG A 107 11.36 6.57 17.20
N TYR A 108 10.58 5.58 16.76
CA TYR A 108 10.70 5.05 15.39
C TYR A 108 9.50 5.31 14.49
N HIS A 109 8.38 5.74 15.04
CA HIS A 109 7.15 6.05 14.31
C HIS A 109 6.21 6.73 15.28
N ASN A 110 5.28 7.53 14.76
CA ASN A 110 4.46 8.37 15.64
C ASN A 110 2.96 8.29 15.40
N ILE A 111 2.44 7.52 14.45
CA ILE A 111 0.99 7.36 14.31
C ILE A 111 0.46 6.52 15.48
N LYS A 112 -0.49 7.06 16.26
CA LYS A 112 -1.10 6.37 17.40
C LYS A 112 -2.07 5.27 16.96
N VAL A 113 -2.14 4.18 17.72
CA VAL A 113 -3.13 3.10 17.51
C VAL A 113 -4.56 3.63 17.72
N LYS A 114 -4.72 4.44 18.78
CA LYS A 114 -5.95 5.17 19.13
C LYS A 114 -5.57 6.56 19.61
N ARG A 115 -6.44 7.55 19.40
CA ARG A 115 -6.21 8.95 19.81
C ARG A 115 -5.74 9.11 21.26
N GLU A 116 -6.37 8.40 22.19
CA GLU A 116 -6.07 8.47 23.63
C GLU A 116 -4.90 7.56 24.06
N SER A 117 -4.35 6.75 23.15
CA SER A 117 -3.25 5.83 23.45
C SER A 117 -1.89 6.48 23.17
N GLU A 118 -0.88 6.04 23.91
CA GLU A 118 0.54 6.31 23.59
C GLU A 118 1.15 5.18 22.75
N GLU A 119 0.44 4.06 22.55
CA GLU A 119 0.85 3.03 21.61
C GLU A 119 0.79 3.55 20.17
N THR A 120 1.75 3.11 19.36
CA THR A 120 1.88 3.54 17.96
C THR A 120 1.82 2.37 17.00
N GLU A 121 1.28 2.62 15.81
CA GLU A 121 1.14 1.64 14.74
C GLU A 121 2.51 1.31 14.14
N ASN A 122 2.80 0.00 14.01
CA ASN A 122 4.03 -0.48 13.39
C ASN A 122 3.80 -0.75 11.90
N THR A 123 4.04 0.26 11.07
CA THR A 123 3.92 0.18 9.61
C THR A 123 5.25 -0.24 8.97
N TYR A 124 5.20 -0.97 7.85
CA TYR A 124 6.42 -1.46 7.21
C TYR A 124 7.20 -0.34 6.52
N GLY A 125 6.61 0.34 5.53
CA GLY A 125 7.27 1.39 4.75
C GLY A 125 6.47 2.69 4.60
N SER A 126 6.90 3.52 3.64
CA SER A 126 6.33 4.84 3.30
C SER A 126 4.83 4.83 3.05
N PHE A 127 4.39 4.04 2.08
CA PHE A 127 3.00 3.99 1.63
C PHE A 127 2.12 3.34 2.69
N SER A 128 2.64 2.32 3.39
CA SER A 128 1.98 1.72 4.55
C SER A 128 1.72 2.75 5.65
N THR A 129 2.72 3.56 6.00
CA THR A 129 2.59 4.63 6.98
C THR A 129 1.57 5.68 6.54
N LEU A 130 1.61 6.13 5.29
CA LEU A 130 0.68 7.15 4.79
C LEU A 130 -0.76 6.63 4.71
N LEU A 131 -0.98 5.39 4.27
CA LEU A 131 -2.29 4.76 4.26
C LEU A 131 -2.84 4.59 5.68
N CYS A 132 -2.00 4.12 6.61
CA CYS A 132 -2.35 4.02 8.02
C CYS A 132 -2.66 5.40 8.64
N PHE A 133 -1.98 6.46 8.20
CA PHE A 133 -2.33 7.81 8.62
C PHE A 133 -3.75 8.19 8.18
N TYR A 134 -4.10 7.96 6.92
CA TYR A 134 -5.43 8.34 6.40
C TYR A 134 -6.57 7.57 7.05
N GLU A 135 -6.42 6.27 7.30
CA GLU A 135 -7.48 5.50 7.97
C GLU A 135 -7.77 6.07 9.37
N LYS A 136 -6.73 6.44 10.14
CA LYS A 136 -6.90 7.09 11.45
C LYS A 136 -7.44 8.50 11.30
N PHE A 137 -6.89 9.28 10.37
CA PHE A 137 -7.33 10.63 10.10
C PHE A 137 -8.84 10.68 9.85
N PHE A 138 -9.37 9.81 8.98
CA PHE A 138 -10.79 9.78 8.68
C PHE A 138 -11.66 9.20 9.79
N SER A 139 -11.13 8.29 10.63
CA SER A 139 -11.86 7.82 11.81
C SER A 139 -12.08 8.91 12.87
N TYR A 140 -11.30 10.00 12.85
CA TYR A 140 -11.32 11.03 13.90
C TYR A 140 -11.69 12.44 13.43
N THR A 141 -11.56 12.74 12.14
CA THR A 141 -11.87 14.07 11.59
C THR A 141 -13.33 14.20 11.17
N LYS A 142 -13.86 15.43 11.22
CA LYS A 142 -15.25 15.71 10.86
C LYS A 142 -15.39 15.73 9.34
N ARG A 143 -16.61 15.53 8.85
CA ARG A 143 -16.92 15.43 7.40
C ARG A 143 -16.44 16.62 6.56
N ASN A 144 -16.25 17.80 7.14
CA ASN A 144 -15.90 19.05 6.45
C ASN A 144 -14.42 19.45 6.59
N ASP A 145 -13.58 18.64 7.26
CA ASP A 145 -12.17 18.98 7.42
C ASP A 145 -11.45 18.92 6.07
N LYS A 146 -10.66 19.96 5.76
CA LYS A 146 -9.86 20.02 4.51
C LYS A 146 -8.83 18.89 4.54
N VAL A 147 -9.01 17.91 3.67
CA VAL A 147 -8.06 16.80 3.49
C VAL A 147 -6.96 17.24 2.54
N ARG A 148 -5.70 17.07 2.93
CA ARG A 148 -4.58 17.20 1.98
C ARG A 148 -4.42 15.89 1.25
N ASN A 149 -4.27 15.97 -0.07
CA ASN A 149 -4.10 14.81 -0.94
C ASN A 149 -2.68 14.69 -1.53
N SER A 150 -1.88 15.76 -1.45
CA SER A 150 -0.50 15.78 -1.93
C SER A 150 0.51 15.83 -0.78
N TRP A 151 1.54 15.00 -0.87
CA TRP A 151 2.57 14.81 0.15
C TRP A 151 3.95 14.73 -0.46
N ALA A 152 4.91 15.38 0.20
CA ALA A 152 6.34 15.16 0.00
C ALA A 152 6.83 14.11 1.02
N MET A 153 7.38 13.02 0.53
CA MET A 153 8.02 11.95 1.30
C MET A 153 9.53 12.07 1.19
N ILE A 154 10.19 12.27 2.33
CA ILE A 154 11.63 12.50 2.40
C ILE A 154 12.30 11.25 2.99
N ASP A 155 13.05 10.54 2.15
CA ASP A 155 13.82 9.36 2.55
C ASP A 155 15.24 9.78 2.97
N ILE A 156 15.50 9.71 4.26
CA ILE A 156 16.77 10.04 4.91
C ILE A 156 17.50 8.74 5.25
N PRO A 157 18.64 8.40 4.61
CA PRO A 157 19.32 7.15 4.90
C PRO A 157 19.93 7.14 6.31
N PHE A 158 20.04 5.94 6.88
CA PHE A 158 20.66 5.74 8.18
C PHE A 158 22.19 5.90 8.09
N GLY A 159 22.81 6.57 9.08
CA GLY A 159 24.25 6.84 9.11
C GLY A 159 24.62 8.18 8.45
N PRO A 160 25.64 8.26 7.58
CA PRO A 160 26.01 9.52 6.91
C PRO A 160 24.83 10.03 6.10
N VAL A 161 24.28 11.18 6.50
CA VAL A 161 23.06 11.76 5.91
C VAL A 161 23.34 12.36 4.52
N LYS A 162 23.60 11.48 3.56
CA LYS A 162 23.91 11.76 2.17
C LYS A 162 22.86 11.11 1.29
N ASN A 163 22.58 11.68 0.12
CA ASN A 163 21.65 11.10 -0.86
C ASN A 163 20.18 10.96 -0.40
N ILE A 164 19.66 11.94 0.35
CA ILE A 164 18.22 12.00 0.63
C ILE A 164 17.41 12.03 -0.66
N LYS A 165 16.42 11.17 -0.73
CA LYS A 165 15.47 11.14 -1.85
C LYS A 165 14.21 11.90 -1.44
N LEU A 166 13.72 12.70 -2.37
CA LEU A 166 12.43 13.37 -2.26
C LEU A 166 11.51 12.72 -3.28
N ASN A 167 10.44 12.11 -2.78
CA ASN A 167 9.37 11.55 -3.58
C ASN A 167 8.10 12.36 -3.30
N ASN A 168 7.30 12.64 -4.33
CA ASN A 168 6.00 13.27 -4.15
C ASN A 168 4.93 12.24 -4.49
N ILE A 169 3.84 12.25 -3.73
CA ILE A 169 2.64 11.47 -4.03
C ILE A 169 1.44 12.40 -4.01
N GLU A 170 0.60 12.27 -5.03
CA GLU A 170 -0.71 12.89 -5.10
C GLU A 170 -1.77 11.78 -5.14
N ILE A 171 -2.65 11.79 -4.14
CA ILE A 171 -3.70 10.79 -3.98
C ILE A 171 -4.97 11.36 -4.62
N SER A 172 -5.64 10.55 -5.45
CA SER A 172 -6.87 10.98 -6.08
C SER A 172 -8.00 11.15 -5.06
N SER A 173 -8.93 12.06 -5.35
CA SER A 173 -10.10 12.27 -4.49
C SER A 173 -10.98 11.02 -4.38
N SER A 174 -11.04 10.19 -5.44
CA SER A 174 -11.76 8.92 -5.43
C SER A 174 -11.19 7.95 -4.40
N ILE A 175 -9.87 7.80 -4.34
CA ILE A 175 -9.21 6.95 -3.34
C ILE A 175 -9.43 7.49 -1.93
N LEU A 176 -9.28 8.80 -1.70
CA LEU A 176 -9.55 9.39 -0.39
C LEU A 176 -11.00 9.16 0.06
N GLN A 177 -11.97 9.21 -0.86
CA GLN A 177 -13.37 8.90 -0.56
C GLN A 177 -13.58 7.43 -0.20
N ILE A 178 -12.88 6.50 -0.87
CA ILE A 178 -12.92 5.06 -0.55
C ILE A 178 -12.36 4.82 0.86
N ILE A 179 -11.17 5.36 1.17
CA ILE A 179 -10.55 5.23 2.49
C ILE A 179 -11.48 5.82 3.55
N LYS A 180 -12.02 7.01 3.32
CA LYS A 180 -12.97 7.66 4.24
C LYS A 180 -14.21 6.80 4.48
N LYS A 181 -14.83 6.26 3.42
CA LYS A 181 -16.04 5.45 3.55
C LYS A 181 -15.77 4.19 4.37
N LEU A 182 -14.66 3.49 4.09
CA LEU A 182 -14.26 2.30 4.87
C LEU A 182 -13.97 2.67 6.33
N SER A 183 -13.28 3.78 6.59
CA SER A 183 -13.04 4.28 7.96
C SER A 183 -14.34 4.62 8.70
N GLU A 184 -15.37 5.18 8.03
CA GLU A 184 -16.71 5.43 8.59
C GLU A 184 -17.41 4.10 8.97
N GLU A 185 -17.18 3.04 8.20
CA GLU A 185 -17.66 1.67 8.46
C GLU A 185 -16.77 0.88 9.45
N LYS A 186 -15.77 1.55 10.04
CA LYS A 186 -14.77 0.97 10.95
C LYS A 186 -13.91 -0.12 10.31
N ILE A 187 -13.70 -0.04 9.00
CA ILE A 187 -12.81 -0.91 8.25
C ILE A 187 -11.50 -0.16 7.99
N ASN A 188 -10.44 -0.55 8.71
CA ASN A 188 -9.11 0.02 8.54
C ASN A 188 -8.34 -0.77 7.47
N ILE A 189 -8.07 -0.17 6.31
CA ILE A 189 -7.45 -0.88 5.18
C ILE A 189 -6.10 -1.47 5.56
N TYR A 190 -5.21 -0.67 6.18
CA TYR A 190 -3.90 -1.18 6.54
C TYR A 190 -4.03 -2.21 7.65
N LYS A 191 -4.70 -1.85 8.75
CA LYS A 191 -4.75 -2.68 9.97
C LYS A 191 -5.53 -3.98 9.80
N GLU A 192 -6.69 -3.93 9.13
CA GLU A 192 -7.63 -5.06 9.09
C GLU A 192 -7.55 -5.87 7.80
N ILE A 193 -6.88 -5.36 6.76
CA ILE A 193 -6.68 -6.08 5.50
C ILE A 193 -5.19 -6.32 5.26
N ILE A 194 -4.39 -5.26 5.09
CA ILE A 194 -2.99 -5.41 4.64
C ILE A 194 -2.10 -6.10 5.68
N GLU A 195 -2.27 -5.79 6.97
CA GLU A 195 -1.50 -6.42 8.06
C GLU A 195 -1.79 -7.92 8.19
N SER A 196 -2.87 -8.42 7.60
CA SER A 196 -3.16 -9.85 7.55
C SER A 196 -2.39 -10.58 6.45
N PHE A 197 -1.89 -9.88 5.43
CA PHE A 197 -1.14 -10.52 4.35
C PHE A 197 0.25 -10.94 4.84
N LEU A 198 0.59 -12.21 4.61
CA LEU A 198 1.87 -12.83 4.93
C LEU A 198 2.38 -13.61 3.73
N PHE A 199 3.69 -13.66 3.55
CA PHE A 199 4.30 -14.56 2.57
C PHE A 199 4.78 -15.83 3.24
N PHE A 200 4.25 -16.98 2.80
CA PHE A 200 4.61 -18.30 3.27
C PHE A 200 5.57 -18.96 2.29
N ASN A 201 6.71 -19.45 2.77
CA ASN A 201 7.61 -20.24 1.95
C ASN A 201 7.05 -21.66 1.77
N ASP A 202 7.15 -22.22 0.56
CA ASP A 202 6.68 -23.57 0.24
C ASP A 202 7.51 -24.69 0.94
N ASN A 203 8.67 -24.34 1.52
CA ASN A 203 9.56 -25.24 2.26
C ASN A 203 10.47 -24.39 3.16
N PRO A 204 10.48 -24.58 4.50
CA PRO A 204 10.91 -25.78 5.24
C PRO A 204 9.86 -26.23 6.28
N LYS A 205 10.14 -27.33 7.03
CA LYS A 205 9.37 -27.82 8.20
C LYS A 205 8.57 -26.69 8.89
N GLY A 206 7.25 -26.65 8.67
CA GLY A 206 6.33 -25.68 9.28
C GLY A 206 6.08 -24.35 8.54
N ALA A 207 6.38 -24.24 7.23
CA ALA A 207 6.06 -23.10 6.36
C ALA A 207 6.32 -21.71 7.02
N PRO A 208 7.58 -21.36 7.32
CA PRO A 208 7.94 -20.14 8.01
C PRO A 208 7.58 -18.93 7.16
N ILE A 209 7.02 -17.94 7.85
CA ILE A 209 6.70 -16.63 7.31
C ILE A 209 8.00 -15.93 6.89
N ASN A 210 8.06 -15.51 5.63
CA ASN A 210 9.12 -14.62 5.15
C ASN A 210 8.75 -13.17 5.46
N TRP A 211 9.31 -12.61 6.54
CA TRP A 211 8.99 -11.25 6.99
C TRP A 211 9.47 -10.14 6.04
N GLU A 212 10.56 -10.38 5.30
CA GLU A 212 11.07 -9.42 4.31
C GLU A 212 10.10 -9.29 3.13
N LEU A 213 9.75 -10.42 2.49
CA LEU A 213 8.77 -10.44 1.40
C LEU A 213 7.38 -10.00 1.87
N THR A 214 6.98 -10.38 3.10
CA THR A 214 5.73 -9.92 3.71
C THR A 214 5.68 -8.40 3.76
N GLY A 215 6.76 -7.77 4.24
CA GLY A 215 6.86 -6.33 4.30
C GLY A 215 6.80 -5.66 2.94
N GLU A 216 7.57 -6.19 1.97
CA GLU A 216 7.55 -5.71 0.58
C GLU A 216 6.13 -5.77 -0.01
N ILE A 217 5.43 -6.89 0.16
CA ILE A 217 4.06 -7.08 -0.33
C ILE A 217 3.10 -6.06 0.31
N ARG A 218 3.19 -5.86 1.63
CA ARG A 218 2.34 -4.89 2.34
C ARG A 218 2.57 -3.46 1.88
N GLU A 219 3.83 -3.11 1.64
CA GLU A 219 4.21 -1.79 1.13
C GLU A 219 3.71 -1.59 -0.31
N ASN A 220 3.94 -2.56 -1.19
CA ASN A 220 3.48 -2.49 -2.58
C ASN A 220 1.95 -2.44 -2.69
N ILE A 221 1.24 -3.18 -1.84
CA ILE A 221 -0.22 -3.16 -1.79
C ILE A 221 -0.72 -1.80 -1.29
N SER A 222 -0.07 -1.22 -0.27
CA SER A 222 -0.39 0.11 0.21
C SER A 222 -0.15 1.17 -0.87
N GLU A 223 0.96 1.07 -1.60
CA GLU A 223 1.27 1.92 -2.75
C GLU A 223 0.18 1.79 -3.84
N ALA A 224 -0.20 0.56 -4.18
CA ALA A 224 -1.20 0.29 -5.20
C ALA A 224 -2.54 0.95 -4.88
N ILE A 225 -2.96 0.97 -3.61
CA ILE A 225 -4.19 1.66 -3.19
C ILE A 225 -4.03 3.17 -3.31
N LEU A 226 -2.97 3.74 -2.73
CA LEU A 226 -2.76 5.19 -2.72
C LEU A 226 -2.58 5.79 -4.12
N THR A 227 -2.10 4.98 -5.08
CA THR A 227 -1.87 5.37 -6.48
C THR A 227 -2.97 4.91 -7.44
N ASP A 228 -4.08 4.34 -6.93
CA ASP A 228 -5.19 3.78 -7.71
C ASP A 228 -4.78 2.70 -8.75
N ASN A 229 -3.67 2.00 -8.49
CA ASN A 229 -3.11 0.98 -9.37
C ASN A 229 -3.62 -0.43 -9.00
N PHE A 230 -4.87 -0.70 -9.36
CA PHE A 230 -5.54 -1.96 -9.04
C PHE A 230 -4.87 -3.21 -9.63
N ARG A 231 -4.25 -3.10 -10.81
CA ARG A 231 -3.47 -4.19 -11.40
C ARG A 231 -2.25 -4.50 -10.54
N PHE A 232 -1.55 -3.49 -10.04
CA PHE A 232 -0.40 -3.68 -9.15
C PHE A 232 -0.83 -4.31 -7.82
N PHE A 233 -2.01 -3.95 -7.29
CA PHE A 233 -2.60 -4.62 -6.13
C PHE A 233 -2.78 -6.13 -6.39
N ALA A 234 -3.49 -6.50 -7.47
CA ALA A 234 -3.75 -7.89 -7.81
C ALA A 234 -2.47 -8.70 -8.03
N LYS A 235 -1.48 -8.11 -8.73
CA LYS A 235 -0.20 -8.75 -9.04
C LYS A 235 0.60 -9.10 -7.78
N ASN A 236 0.53 -8.28 -6.73
CA ASN A 236 1.26 -8.55 -5.49
C ASN A 236 0.72 -9.73 -4.69
N LEU A 237 -0.51 -10.19 -4.97
CA LEU A 237 -1.11 -11.37 -4.34
C LEU A 237 -0.79 -12.68 -5.08
N LEU A 238 -0.26 -12.62 -6.30
CA LEU A 238 0.12 -13.82 -7.04
C LEU A 238 1.19 -14.60 -6.26
N PRO A 239 1.18 -15.94 -6.34
CA PRO A 239 2.29 -16.75 -5.85
C PRO A 239 3.62 -16.26 -6.44
N ARG A 240 4.70 -16.40 -5.68
CA ARG A 240 6.07 -16.08 -6.14
C ARG A 240 6.91 -17.34 -6.15
N LYS A 241 8.15 -17.26 -6.64
CA LYS A 241 9.07 -18.40 -6.60
C LYS A 241 9.33 -18.80 -5.14
N GLY A 242 9.04 -20.06 -4.80
CA GLY A 242 9.30 -20.61 -3.47
C GLY A 242 8.28 -20.25 -2.40
N GLY A 243 7.12 -19.68 -2.75
CA GLY A 243 6.08 -19.40 -1.77
C GLY A 243 4.82 -18.77 -2.35
N HIS A 244 3.91 -18.39 -1.46
CA HIS A 244 2.66 -17.75 -1.81
C HIS A 244 2.24 -16.72 -0.76
N VAL A 245 1.39 -15.78 -1.17
CA VAL A 245 0.77 -14.85 -0.23
C VAL A 245 -0.42 -15.53 0.41
N GLY A 246 -0.44 -15.56 1.74
CA GLY A 246 -1.59 -15.98 2.50
C GLY A 246 -2.14 -14.90 3.41
N VAL A 247 -3.37 -15.14 3.86
CA VAL A 247 -4.07 -14.26 4.78
C VAL A 247 -3.97 -14.89 6.16
N TYR A 248 -3.26 -14.25 7.09
CA TYR A 248 -3.15 -14.73 8.47
C TYR A 248 -4.48 -14.59 9.18
N LEU A 249 -5.09 -15.74 9.43
CA LEU A 249 -6.35 -15.90 10.12
C LEU A 249 -6.05 -16.09 11.61
N ARG A 250 -5.99 -15.01 12.42
CA ARG A 250 -6.07 -15.20 13.88
C ARG A 250 -7.43 -15.82 14.20
N ASP A 251 -7.40 -16.95 14.91
CA ASP A 251 -8.60 -17.61 15.40
C ASP A 251 -9.47 -16.60 16.16
N VAL A 252 -10.78 -16.63 15.86
CA VAL A 252 -11.88 -15.71 16.22
C VAL A 252 -12.16 -14.54 15.25
N MET A 253 -11.21 -14.02 14.45
CA MET A 253 -11.45 -12.86 13.54
C MET A 253 -11.54 -13.20 12.03
N GLN A 254 -11.74 -14.49 11.72
CA GLN A 254 -11.68 -15.01 10.34
C GLN A 254 -12.74 -14.43 9.39
N LYS A 255 -13.90 -14.02 9.91
CA LYS A 255 -15.00 -13.47 9.08
C LYS A 255 -14.74 -12.03 8.66
N ASP A 256 -13.87 -11.31 9.35
CA ASP A 256 -13.77 -9.86 9.19
C ASP A 256 -12.78 -9.50 8.07
N VAL A 257 -11.60 -10.12 8.00
CA VAL A 257 -10.59 -9.78 6.98
C VAL A 257 -11.12 -9.99 5.55
N LYS A 258 -11.72 -11.16 5.28
CA LYS A 258 -12.25 -11.47 3.95
C LYS A 258 -13.41 -10.54 3.59
N LYS A 259 -14.31 -10.28 4.53
CA LYS A 259 -15.43 -9.35 4.32
C LYS A 259 -14.93 -7.92 4.10
N ASN A 260 -13.92 -7.49 4.83
CA ASN A 260 -13.29 -6.18 4.69
C ASN A 260 -12.59 -6.05 3.33
N LEU A 261 -11.91 -7.10 2.86
CA LEU A 261 -11.36 -7.15 1.51
C LEU A 261 -12.47 -7.10 0.46
N GLU A 262 -13.56 -7.84 0.63
CA GLU A 262 -14.71 -7.81 -0.27
C GLU A 262 -15.32 -6.40 -0.37
N GLU A 263 -15.51 -5.72 0.76
CA GLU A 263 -16.02 -4.34 0.79
C GLU A 263 -15.03 -3.37 0.13
N LEU A 264 -13.72 -3.50 0.40
CA LEU A 264 -12.69 -2.70 -0.27
C LEU A 264 -12.76 -2.86 -1.79
N ILE A 265 -12.80 -4.10 -2.29
CA ILE A 265 -12.84 -4.40 -3.73
C ILE A 265 -14.17 -3.92 -4.33
N TYR A 266 -15.28 -4.05 -3.60
CA TYR A 266 -16.59 -3.57 -4.03
C TYR A 266 -16.59 -2.04 -4.23
N LEU A 267 -16.13 -1.29 -3.23
CA LEU A 267 -16.08 0.17 -3.28
C LEU A 267 -15.04 0.70 -4.26
N TRP A 268 -13.90 0.01 -4.37
CA TRP A 268 -12.81 0.46 -5.23
C TRP A 268 -13.06 0.19 -6.71
N ARG A 269 -13.74 -0.92 -7.05
CA ARG A 269 -13.98 -1.32 -8.45
C ARG A 269 -15.42 -1.65 -8.78
N LEU A 270 -16.02 -2.68 -8.17
CA LEU A 270 -17.28 -3.27 -8.68
C LEU A 270 -18.42 -2.24 -8.75
N LYS A 271 -18.55 -1.38 -7.74
CA LYS A 271 -19.60 -0.36 -7.70
C LYS A 271 -19.53 0.58 -8.91
N ASN A 272 -18.32 0.96 -9.33
CA ASN A 272 -18.12 1.83 -10.50
C ASN A 272 -18.25 1.07 -11.82
N MET A 273 -18.04 -0.26 -11.81
CA MET A 273 -18.31 -1.14 -12.94
C MET A 273 -19.82 -1.43 -13.14
N GLY A 274 -20.68 -0.92 -12.26
CA GLY A 274 -22.13 -1.19 -12.30
C GLY A 274 -22.50 -2.59 -11.81
N LEU A 275 -21.60 -3.27 -11.11
CA LEU A 275 -21.83 -4.62 -10.59
C LEU A 275 -22.42 -4.58 -9.17
N ASN A 276 -23.41 -5.43 -8.92
CA ASN A 276 -24.10 -5.55 -7.63
C ASN A 276 -23.53 -6.70 -6.76
N GLU A 277 -24.05 -6.84 -5.54
CA GLU A 277 -23.64 -7.88 -4.59
C GLU A 277 -23.84 -9.31 -5.13
N LYS A 278 -24.87 -9.56 -5.95
CA LYS A 278 -25.09 -10.87 -6.57
C LYS A 278 -23.95 -11.22 -7.54
N GLN A 279 -23.52 -10.26 -8.36
CA GLN A 279 -22.38 -10.43 -9.26
C GLN A 279 -21.07 -10.59 -8.48
N LEU A 280 -20.90 -9.91 -7.34
CA LEU A 280 -19.77 -10.14 -6.43
C LEU A 280 -19.74 -11.61 -5.94
N GLU A 281 -20.87 -12.17 -5.51
CA GLU A 281 -20.92 -13.59 -5.09
C GLU A 281 -20.56 -14.56 -6.22
N THR A 282 -21.03 -14.29 -7.44
CA THR A 282 -20.62 -15.06 -8.64
C THR A 282 -19.10 -15.00 -8.85
N ILE A 283 -18.51 -13.80 -8.81
CA ILE A 283 -17.07 -13.60 -8.99
C ILE A 283 -16.27 -14.30 -7.88
N LYS A 284 -16.74 -14.23 -6.63
CA LYS A 284 -16.15 -14.96 -5.50
C LYS A 284 -16.18 -16.47 -5.71
N SER A 285 -17.30 -16.98 -6.22
CA SER A 285 -17.48 -18.42 -6.52
C SER A 285 -16.56 -18.88 -7.67
N ALA A 286 -16.42 -18.05 -8.71
CA ALA A 286 -15.45 -18.27 -9.77
C ALA A 286 -14.02 -18.26 -9.21
N GLY A 287 -13.69 -17.29 -8.35
CA GLY A 287 -12.39 -17.20 -7.66
C GLY A 287 -12.00 -18.49 -6.93
N ARG A 288 -12.93 -19.06 -6.13
CA ARG A 288 -12.75 -20.36 -5.44
C ARG A 288 -12.52 -21.51 -6.42
N THR A 289 -13.28 -21.54 -7.51
CA THR A 289 -13.19 -22.57 -8.54
C THR A 289 -11.84 -22.52 -9.26
N ILE A 290 -11.36 -21.32 -9.61
CA ILE A 290 -10.03 -21.08 -10.19
C ILE A 290 -8.93 -21.47 -9.21
N ALA A 291 -9.07 -21.15 -7.92
CA ALA A 291 -8.11 -21.52 -6.88
C ALA A 291 -7.94 -23.04 -6.78
N ALA A 292 -9.05 -23.78 -6.73
CA ALA A 292 -9.03 -25.24 -6.71
C ALA A 292 -8.36 -25.84 -7.96
N ALA A 293 -8.65 -25.29 -9.15
CA ALA A 293 -7.99 -25.71 -10.39
C ALA A 293 -6.47 -25.44 -10.38
N SER A 294 -6.04 -24.40 -9.68
CA SER A 294 -4.66 -23.91 -9.68
C SER A 294 -3.77 -24.56 -8.63
N LYS A 295 -4.30 -25.37 -7.70
CA LYS A 295 -3.54 -25.94 -6.57
C LYS A 295 -2.24 -26.64 -6.99
N SER A 296 -2.32 -27.55 -7.96
CA SER A 296 -1.15 -28.22 -8.54
C SER A 296 -0.62 -27.56 -9.82
N HIS A 297 -1.21 -26.44 -10.24
CA HIS A 297 -0.92 -25.75 -11.50
C HIS A 297 -0.96 -24.23 -11.33
N ARG A 298 -0.03 -23.69 -10.52
CA ARG A 298 0.12 -22.24 -10.31
C ARG A 298 0.27 -21.46 -11.62
N SER A 299 0.72 -22.11 -12.70
CA SER A 299 0.75 -21.58 -14.06
C SER A 299 -0.59 -21.02 -14.55
N LEU A 300 -1.73 -21.54 -14.06
CA LEU A 300 -3.06 -21.02 -14.40
C LEU A 300 -3.28 -19.60 -13.87
N LEU A 301 -2.83 -19.28 -12.66
CA LEU A 301 -2.91 -17.92 -12.10
C LEU A 301 -2.02 -16.95 -12.88
N TYR A 302 -0.80 -17.37 -13.24
CA TYR A 302 0.08 -16.55 -14.08
C TYR A 302 -0.45 -16.36 -15.50
N LYS A 303 -1.16 -17.35 -16.04
CA LYS A 303 -1.82 -17.23 -17.34
C LYS A 303 -2.97 -16.21 -17.25
N LEU A 304 -3.74 -16.24 -16.17
CA LEU A 304 -4.80 -15.26 -15.91
C LEU A 304 -4.22 -13.84 -15.80
N ASP A 305 -3.11 -13.63 -15.10
CA ASP A 305 -2.43 -12.31 -15.02
C ASP A 305 -2.01 -11.75 -16.38
N LYS A 306 -1.53 -12.63 -17.27
CA LYS A 306 -1.04 -12.29 -18.62
C LYS A 306 -2.14 -11.93 -19.62
N VAL A 307 -3.40 -12.14 -19.29
CA VAL A 307 -4.54 -11.79 -20.14
C VAL A 307 -4.51 -10.30 -20.48
N LYS A 308 -4.59 -10.00 -21.77
CA LYS A 308 -4.62 -8.63 -22.31
C LYS A 308 -6.00 -8.20 -22.76
N ASP A 309 -6.81 -9.13 -23.25
CA ASP A 309 -8.11 -8.85 -23.85
C ASP A 309 -9.15 -9.93 -23.53
N LYS A 310 -10.37 -9.76 -24.06
CA LYS A 310 -11.48 -10.70 -23.92
C LYS A 310 -11.12 -12.11 -24.39
N THR A 311 -10.46 -12.23 -25.54
CA THR A 311 -10.12 -13.53 -26.14
C THR A 311 -9.16 -14.30 -25.26
N ASP A 312 -8.13 -13.61 -24.77
CA ASP A 312 -7.18 -14.15 -23.81
C ASP A 312 -7.87 -14.61 -22.52
N LEU A 313 -8.83 -13.81 -22.01
CA LEU A 313 -9.57 -14.14 -20.80
C LEU A 313 -10.41 -15.41 -20.97
N LEU A 314 -11.13 -15.52 -22.08
CA LEU A 314 -11.92 -16.70 -22.42
C LEU A 314 -11.03 -17.93 -22.60
N ASP A 315 -9.84 -17.79 -23.21
CA ASP A 315 -8.89 -18.91 -23.31
C ASP A 315 -8.36 -19.34 -21.93
N ALA A 316 -8.06 -18.40 -21.05
CA ALA A 316 -7.64 -18.70 -19.67
C ALA A 316 -8.74 -19.48 -18.92
N LEU A 317 -9.99 -19.00 -18.99
CA LEU A 317 -11.15 -19.67 -18.38
C LEU A 317 -11.37 -21.07 -18.98
N ARG A 318 -11.23 -21.23 -20.30
CA ARG A 318 -11.31 -22.53 -20.98
C ARG A 318 -10.28 -23.53 -20.45
N GLN A 319 -9.03 -23.09 -20.22
CA GLN A 319 -7.99 -23.95 -19.67
C GLN A 319 -8.27 -24.35 -18.21
N ILE A 320 -8.80 -23.42 -17.42
CA ILE A 320 -9.24 -23.68 -16.04
C ILE A 320 -10.38 -24.72 -16.04
N SER A 321 -11.40 -24.55 -16.88
CA SER A 321 -12.51 -25.50 -17.01
C SER A 321 -12.04 -26.90 -17.42
N ARG A 322 -11.09 -27.00 -18.36
CA ARG A 322 -10.47 -28.29 -18.76
C ARG A 322 -9.75 -28.95 -17.59
N ARG A 323 -9.02 -28.17 -16.78
CA ARG A 323 -8.32 -28.72 -15.61
C ARG A 323 -9.29 -29.27 -14.56
N ILE A 324 -10.41 -28.57 -14.33
CA ILE A 324 -11.45 -29.00 -13.40
C ILE A 324 -12.09 -30.31 -13.86
N ALA A 325 -12.44 -30.41 -15.15
CA ALA A 325 -13.00 -31.63 -15.72
C ALA A 325 -12.05 -32.83 -15.54
N GLY A 326 -10.74 -32.60 -15.73
CA GLY A 326 -9.68 -33.58 -15.58
C GLY A 326 -9.18 -33.83 -14.15
N LEU A 327 -9.80 -33.26 -13.11
CA LEU A 327 -9.46 -33.61 -11.71
C LEU A 327 -9.75 -35.08 -11.44
N LYS A 328 -8.83 -35.75 -10.74
CA LYS A 328 -8.99 -37.14 -10.29
C LYS A 328 -10.13 -37.24 -9.26
N PRO A 329 -10.76 -38.41 -9.06
CA PRO A 329 -11.85 -38.58 -8.10
C PRO A 329 -11.51 -38.11 -6.68
N GLU A 330 -10.28 -38.34 -6.23
CA GLU A 330 -9.80 -37.94 -4.90
C GLU A 330 -9.71 -36.41 -4.79
N GLU A 331 -9.15 -35.75 -5.82
CA GLU A 331 -9.09 -34.29 -5.91
C GLU A 331 -10.50 -33.67 -5.97
N LYS A 332 -11.41 -34.25 -6.75
CA LYS A 332 -12.81 -33.80 -6.84
C LYS A 332 -13.51 -33.88 -5.49
N LYS A 333 -13.29 -34.96 -4.73
CA LYS A 333 -13.83 -35.11 -3.37
C LYS A 333 -13.20 -34.07 -2.43
N LYS A 334 -11.89 -33.86 -2.52
CA LYS A 334 -11.14 -32.89 -1.70
C LYS A 334 -11.60 -31.45 -1.90
N TYR A 335 -11.81 -31.03 -3.16
CA TYR A 335 -12.16 -29.65 -3.51
C TYR A 335 -13.65 -29.40 -3.78
N LYS A 336 -14.53 -30.37 -3.46
CA LYS A 336 -15.98 -30.28 -3.74
C LYS A 336 -16.63 -28.99 -3.21
N GLY A 337 -16.18 -28.48 -2.06
CA GLY A 337 -16.71 -27.24 -1.46
C GLY A 337 -16.21 -25.93 -2.11
N PHE A 338 -15.24 -26.03 -3.04
CA PHE A 338 -14.65 -24.88 -3.73
C PHE A 338 -15.07 -24.81 -5.20
N ILE A 339 -15.44 -25.95 -5.80
CA ILE A 339 -15.76 -26.05 -7.23
C ILE A 339 -17.26 -25.84 -7.44
N TYR A 340 -17.60 -24.79 -8.18
CA TYR A 340 -18.96 -24.55 -8.67
C TYR A 340 -18.91 -24.14 -10.14
N SER A 341 -19.07 -25.10 -11.04
CA SER A 341 -18.93 -24.90 -12.49
C SER A 341 -19.80 -23.77 -13.06
N PRO A 342 -21.07 -23.59 -12.64
CA PRO A 342 -21.90 -22.51 -13.19
C PRO A 342 -21.33 -21.11 -12.95
N ALA A 343 -20.50 -20.91 -11.91
CA ALA A 343 -19.86 -19.60 -11.72
C ALA A 343 -18.94 -19.22 -12.89
N LEU A 344 -18.26 -20.18 -13.53
CA LEU A 344 -17.42 -19.85 -14.69
C LEU A 344 -18.27 -19.49 -15.93
N GLU A 345 -19.43 -20.13 -16.10
CA GLU A 345 -20.40 -19.79 -17.15
C GLU A 345 -21.00 -18.39 -16.94
N ASP A 346 -21.32 -18.04 -15.70
CA ASP A 346 -21.79 -16.70 -15.35
C ASP A 346 -20.70 -15.64 -15.62
N ILE A 347 -19.43 -15.95 -15.37
CA ILE A 347 -18.31 -15.05 -15.74
C ILE A 347 -18.23 -14.88 -17.26
N VAL A 348 -18.39 -15.95 -18.05
CA VAL A 348 -18.43 -15.84 -19.51
C VAL A 348 -19.58 -14.93 -19.94
N SER A 349 -20.77 -15.10 -19.34
CA SER A 349 -21.93 -14.25 -19.61
C SER A 349 -21.67 -12.78 -19.27
N LEU A 350 -20.98 -12.49 -18.16
CA LEU A 350 -20.57 -11.13 -17.80
C LEU A 350 -19.56 -10.54 -18.81
N ILE A 351 -18.61 -11.34 -19.28
CA ILE A 351 -17.64 -10.92 -20.31
C ILE A 351 -18.35 -10.58 -21.62
N GLU A 352 -19.37 -11.34 -22.01
CA GLU A 352 -20.15 -11.08 -23.22
C GLU A 352 -20.98 -9.81 -23.12
N GLN A 353 -21.60 -9.54 -21.96
CA GLN A 353 -22.36 -8.32 -21.71
C GLN A 353 -21.51 -7.04 -21.80
N HIS A 354 -20.21 -7.14 -21.51
CA HIS A 354 -19.27 -6.01 -21.46
C HIS A 354 -18.15 -6.14 -22.50
N GLU A 355 -18.41 -6.81 -23.64
CA GLU A 355 -17.36 -7.23 -24.55
C GLU A 355 -16.50 -6.12 -25.16
N ARG A 356 -17.02 -4.88 -25.24
CA ARG A 356 -16.32 -3.71 -25.80
C ARG A 356 -15.63 -2.87 -24.75
N ASP A 357 -15.80 -3.19 -23.46
CA ASP A 357 -15.23 -2.43 -22.36
C ASP A 357 -13.91 -3.07 -21.91
N GLU A 358 -12.81 -2.63 -22.51
CA GLU A 358 -11.47 -3.13 -22.18
C GLU A 358 -11.12 -2.93 -20.70
N LYS A 359 -11.60 -1.82 -20.11
CA LYS A 359 -11.34 -1.53 -18.70
C LYS A 359 -12.07 -2.49 -17.79
N PHE A 360 -13.33 -2.80 -18.11
CA PHE A 360 -14.10 -3.81 -17.41
C PHE A 360 -13.42 -5.18 -17.46
N ILE A 361 -12.92 -5.60 -18.63
CA ILE A 361 -12.21 -6.87 -18.79
C ILE A 361 -10.92 -6.91 -17.95
N GLU A 362 -10.15 -5.82 -17.97
CA GLU A 362 -8.94 -5.71 -17.14
C GLU A 362 -9.27 -5.80 -15.64
N ASP A 363 -10.26 -5.06 -15.18
CA ASP A 363 -10.64 -5.02 -13.77
C ASP A 363 -11.27 -6.36 -13.34
N LEU A 364 -12.14 -6.97 -14.15
CA LEU A 364 -12.70 -8.29 -13.89
C LEU A 364 -11.60 -9.35 -13.74
N LYS A 365 -10.62 -9.36 -14.65
CA LYS A 365 -9.44 -10.23 -14.55
C LYS A 365 -8.71 -10.02 -13.22
N ASN A 366 -8.41 -8.77 -12.87
CA ASN A 366 -7.71 -8.44 -11.64
C ASN A 366 -8.51 -8.86 -10.39
N ILE A 367 -9.83 -8.67 -10.38
CA ILE A 367 -10.73 -9.12 -9.30
C ILE A 367 -10.68 -10.66 -9.18
N LEU A 368 -10.75 -11.39 -10.29
CA LEU A 368 -10.63 -12.85 -10.29
C LEU A 368 -9.29 -13.29 -9.70
N ILE A 369 -8.18 -12.65 -10.08
CA ILE A 369 -6.85 -12.95 -9.51
C ILE A 369 -6.85 -12.75 -8.00
N ILE A 370 -7.39 -11.64 -7.50
CA ILE A 370 -7.43 -11.33 -6.06
C ILE A 370 -8.17 -12.43 -5.30
N PHE A 371 -9.40 -12.75 -5.70
CA PHE A 371 -10.20 -13.77 -5.01
C PHE A 371 -9.61 -15.17 -5.17
N SER A 372 -9.04 -15.50 -6.33
CA SER A 372 -8.37 -16.78 -6.55
C SER A 372 -7.13 -16.95 -5.68
N CYS A 373 -6.30 -15.91 -5.52
CA CYS A 373 -5.09 -16.02 -4.69
C CYS A 373 -5.43 -16.14 -3.19
N VAL A 374 -6.43 -15.40 -2.72
CA VAL A 374 -6.93 -15.50 -1.33
C VAL A 374 -7.46 -16.91 -1.05
N GLU A 375 -8.28 -17.46 -1.93
CA GLU A 375 -8.81 -18.82 -1.75
C GLU A 375 -7.74 -19.89 -1.99
N PHE A 376 -6.76 -19.65 -2.85
CA PHE A 376 -5.63 -20.56 -3.06
C PHE A 376 -4.85 -20.75 -1.75
N SER A 377 -4.52 -19.67 -1.05
CA SER A 377 -3.85 -19.77 0.26
C SER A 377 -4.72 -20.48 1.31
N ARG A 378 -6.04 -20.24 1.29
CA ARG A 378 -6.95 -20.94 2.21
C ARG A 378 -6.94 -22.45 1.95
N ILE A 379 -6.86 -22.89 0.69
CA ILE A 379 -6.73 -24.30 0.35
C ILE A 379 -5.40 -24.86 0.89
N GLU A 380 -4.28 -24.16 0.71
CA GLU A 380 -2.96 -24.55 1.26
C GLU A 380 -3.05 -24.77 2.79
N TYR A 381 -3.58 -23.79 3.52
CA TYR A 381 -3.72 -23.86 4.98
C TYR A 381 -4.58 -25.03 5.47
N LEU A 382 -5.70 -25.31 4.78
CA LEU A 382 -6.59 -26.41 5.16
C LEU A 382 -5.98 -27.79 4.89
N GLU A 383 -5.01 -27.90 3.98
CA GLU A 383 -4.27 -29.13 3.72
C GLU A 383 -3.23 -29.39 4.81
N GLU A 384 -2.44 -28.37 5.16
CA GLU A 384 -1.45 -28.47 6.23
C GLU A 384 -2.06 -28.88 7.58
N LYS A 385 -3.24 -28.36 7.92
CA LYS A 385 -3.96 -28.77 9.16
C LYS A 385 -4.36 -30.24 9.16
N LYS A 386 -4.86 -30.76 8.03
CA LYS A 386 -5.29 -32.16 7.93
C LYS A 386 -4.12 -33.13 7.97
N GLU A 387 -2.99 -32.77 7.36
CA GLU A 387 -1.76 -33.57 7.45
C GLU A 387 -1.17 -33.55 8.86
N GLY A 388 -1.36 -32.49 9.65
CA GLY A 388 -0.99 -32.45 11.06
C GLY A 388 -1.84 -33.36 11.94
N GLU A 389 -3.15 -33.43 11.70
CA GLU A 389 -4.11 -34.26 12.45
C GLU A 389 -4.03 -35.76 12.11
N GLU A 390 -3.57 -36.14 10.91
CA GLU A 390 -3.36 -37.55 10.51
C GLU A 390 -2.03 -38.14 10.99
N ASN A 391 -1.09 -37.30 11.46
CA ASN A 391 0.25 -37.70 11.92
C ASN A 391 0.40 -37.64 13.46
N GLU A 392 -0.68 -37.40 14.20
CA GLU A 392 -0.83 -37.57 15.66
C GLU A 392 -1.67 -38.81 15.97
#